data_AF-A0A838EUF5-F1
#
_entry.id   AF-A0A838EUF5-F1
#
_cell.length_a   1.000
_cell.length_b   1.000
_cell.length_c   1.000
_cell.angle_alpha   90.00
_cell.angle_beta   90.00
_cell.angle_gamma   90.00
#
_symmetry.space_group_name_H-M   'P 1'
#
loop_
_entity.id
_entity.type
_entity.pdbx_description
1 polymer ?
#
loop_
_entity_poly.entity_id
_entity_poly.type
_entity_poly.pdbx_seq_one_letter_code
_entity_poly.pdbx_strand_id
1 'polypeptide(L)'
;MKTFCTYYNQGICSSCSQIERPYPVQLKAKLEKLTELLAFAQPYELLDAVSSTTIGFRNKAKFSITGSMEQPIIGLTGETDLDQGREIKDCPLHHPEINKLIHGLPEFIQLTSLKPYQIKLKQGELKGAIVYYSTESEQMYLRLIVRSKESLDRIRKHTPELLRRFPKLKCFSVNIQPIPHA
;
A
#
# COMPACT_ATOMS: atom_id res chain seq x y z
N MET A 1 2.94 2.96 -24.81
CA MET A 1 4.06 2.02 -24.55
C MET A 1 3.62 1.10 -23.41
N LYS A 2 3.85 -0.22 -23.49
CA LYS A 2 3.41 -1.15 -22.42
C LYS A 2 4.52 -1.27 -21.38
N THR A 3 4.25 -0.87 -20.14
CA THR A 3 5.17 -0.95 -19.01
C THR A 3 5.09 -2.32 -18.33
N PHE A 4 5.97 -2.59 -17.35
CA PHE A 4 5.90 -3.82 -16.53
C PHE A 4 4.69 -3.86 -15.58
N CYS A 5 3.94 -2.75 -15.44
CA CYS A 5 2.81 -2.65 -14.52
C CYS A 5 1.48 -2.67 -15.27
N THR A 6 0.72 -3.75 -15.11
CA THR A 6 -0.63 -3.89 -15.70
C THR A 6 -1.58 -2.79 -15.24
N TYR A 7 -1.57 -2.42 -13.96
CA TYR A 7 -2.43 -1.36 -13.43
C TYR A 7 -2.18 0.00 -14.07
N TYR A 8 -0.91 0.33 -14.36
CA TYR A 8 -0.56 1.55 -15.07
C TYR A 8 -1.03 1.49 -16.52
N ASN A 9 -0.76 0.37 -17.19
CA ASN A 9 -1.14 0.18 -18.60
C ASN A 9 -2.67 0.21 -18.82
N GLN A 10 -3.46 -0.15 -17.80
CA GLN A 10 -4.92 -0.12 -17.83
C GLN A 10 -5.52 1.20 -17.32
N GLY A 11 -4.69 2.18 -16.91
CA GLY A 11 -5.18 3.43 -16.34
C GLY A 11 -5.77 3.31 -14.93
N ILE A 12 -5.62 2.15 -14.28
CA ILE A 12 -6.10 1.92 -12.90
C ILE A 12 -5.25 2.70 -11.89
N CYS A 13 -3.95 2.88 -12.15
CA CYS A 13 -3.02 3.54 -11.24
C CYS A 13 -2.00 4.42 -11.98
N SER A 14 -1.85 5.66 -11.55
CA SER A 14 -0.90 6.64 -12.12
C SER A 14 0.23 7.03 -11.15
N SER A 15 0.37 6.35 -10.00
CA SER A 15 1.31 6.75 -8.94
C SER A 15 2.79 6.74 -9.34
N CYS A 16 3.17 5.96 -10.36
CA CYS A 16 4.55 5.85 -10.83
C CYS A 16 4.79 6.78 -12.04
N SER A 17 4.89 8.08 -11.82
CA SER A 17 4.93 9.09 -12.90
C SER A 17 6.07 8.97 -13.92
N GLN A 18 7.13 8.23 -13.61
CA GLN A 18 8.29 8.02 -14.49
C GLN A 18 8.38 6.59 -15.05
N ILE A 19 7.37 5.74 -14.83
CA ILE A 19 7.41 4.30 -15.16
C ILE A 19 7.66 4.02 -16.64
N GLU A 20 7.28 4.94 -17.52
CA GLU A 20 7.51 4.85 -18.96
C GLU A 20 8.97 5.15 -19.34
N ARG A 21 9.73 5.85 -18.51
CA ARG A 21 11.12 6.20 -18.83
C ARG A 21 12.05 5.03 -18.47
N PRO A 22 13.00 4.64 -19.35
CA PRO A 22 14.02 3.66 -18.99
C PRO A 22 14.78 4.07 -17.72
N TYR A 23 15.04 3.10 -16.84
CA TYR A 23 15.61 3.39 -15.52
C TYR A 23 16.94 4.16 -15.54
N PRO A 24 17.90 3.88 -16.45
CA PRO A 24 19.12 4.70 -16.55
C PRO A 24 18.85 6.17 -16.89
N VAL A 25 17.83 6.45 -17.70
CA VAL A 25 17.40 7.81 -18.05
C VAL A 25 16.79 8.51 -16.83
N GLN A 26 16.04 7.78 -15.99
CA GLN A 26 15.54 8.34 -14.74
C GLN A 26 16.67 8.73 -13.78
N LEU A 27 17.72 7.91 -13.65
CA LEU A 27 18.87 8.21 -12.79
C LEU A 27 19.64 9.43 -13.29
N LYS A 28 19.93 9.50 -14.60
CA LYS A 28 20.59 10.64 -15.22
C LYS A 28 19.81 11.94 -14.98
N ALA A 29 18.50 11.93 -15.22
CA ALA A 29 17.65 13.10 -15.02
C ALA A 29 17.61 13.56 -13.54
N LYS A 30 17.67 12.63 -12.58
CA LYS A 30 17.78 12.98 -11.15
C LYS A 30 19.11 13.65 -10.82
N LEU A 31 20.21 13.15 -11.38
CA LEU A 31 21.55 13.70 -11.14
C LEU A 31 21.69 15.11 -11.76
N GLU A 32 21.20 15.29 -12.98
CA GLU A 32 21.13 16.59 -13.65
C GLU A 32 20.32 17.59 -12.81
N LYS A 33 19.13 17.17 -12.32
CA LYS A 33 18.30 18.05 -11.50
C LYS A 33 18.94 18.39 -10.16
N LEU A 34 19.61 17.44 -9.52
CA LEU A 34 20.35 17.68 -8.29
C LEU A 34 21.45 18.72 -8.50
N THR A 35 22.21 18.58 -9.59
CA THR A 35 23.32 19.49 -9.94
C THR A 35 22.81 20.92 -10.15
N GLU A 36 21.71 21.07 -10.88
CA GLU A 36 21.05 22.36 -11.09
C GLU A 36 20.61 23.00 -9.76
N LEU A 37 19.96 22.23 -8.88
CA LEU A 37 19.47 22.70 -7.59
C LEU A 37 20.60 23.09 -6.62
N LEU A 38 21.75 22.43 -6.70
CA LEU A 38 22.89 22.66 -5.82
C LEU A 38 23.93 23.63 -6.40
N ALA A 39 23.68 24.25 -7.55
CA ALA A 39 24.65 25.15 -8.19
C ALA A 39 25.19 26.25 -7.25
N PHE A 40 24.37 26.71 -6.29
CA PHE A 40 24.73 27.73 -5.30
C PHE A 40 25.76 27.26 -4.25
N ALA A 41 25.91 25.96 -4.04
CA ALA A 41 26.70 25.36 -2.96
C ALA A 41 28.09 24.87 -3.42
N GLN A 42 28.51 25.22 -4.64
CA GLN A 42 29.81 24.84 -5.18
C GLN A 42 30.98 25.47 -4.39
N PRO A 43 32.14 24.79 -4.25
CA PRO A 43 32.47 23.49 -4.83
C PRO A 43 31.98 22.30 -4.00
N TYR A 44 31.53 21.22 -4.66
CA TYR A 44 31.28 19.93 -4.04
C TYR A 44 31.68 18.76 -4.96
N GLU A 45 31.97 17.61 -4.37
CA GLU A 45 32.15 16.36 -5.10
C GLU A 45 30.79 15.74 -5.42
N LEU A 46 30.55 15.45 -6.71
CA LEU A 46 29.34 14.76 -7.15
C LEU A 46 29.66 13.27 -7.35
N LEU A 47 29.01 12.42 -6.55
CA LEU A 47 29.11 10.97 -6.65
C LEU A 47 28.08 10.39 -7.61
N ASP A 48 28.36 9.19 -8.13
CA ASP A 48 27.42 8.45 -8.98
C ASP A 48 26.12 8.09 -8.24
N ALA A 49 25.02 8.07 -9.00
CA ALA A 49 23.73 7.66 -8.46
C ALA A 49 23.73 6.17 -8.08
N VAL A 50 23.39 5.88 -6.82
CA VAL A 50 23.19 4.49 -6.37
C VAL A 50 21.87 3.96 -6.93
N SER A 51 21.96 2.86 -7.66
CA SER A 51 20.79 2.21 -8.28
C SER A 51 20.11 1.23 -7.31
N SER A 52 18.79 1.08 -7.48
CA SER A 52 17.95 0.10 -6.79
C SER A 52 17.41 -0.93 -7.78
N THR A 53 16.83 -2.02 -7.27
CA THR A 53 15.93 -2.84 -8.09
C THR A 53 14.73 -2.00 -8.54
N THR A 54 14.14 -2.35 -9.68
CA THR A 54 13.01 -1.62 -10.28
C THR A 54 11.65 -2.18 -9.88
N ILE A 55 11.62 -3.38 -9.28
CA ILE A 55 10.44 -4.10 -8.80
C ILE A 55 10.70 -4.66 -7.40
N GLY A 56 9.64 -4.91 -6.63
CA GLY A 56 9.70 -5.54 -5.32
C GLY A 56 10.41 -4.73 -4.21
N PHE A 57 10.94 -3.55 -4.50
CA PHE A 57 11.71 -2.75 -3.53
C PHE A 57 10.84 -2.08 -2.47
N ARG A 58 9.53 -1.94 -2.69
CA ARG A 58 8.62 -1.27 -1.76
C ARG A 58 8.22 -2.23 -0.65
N ASN A 59 8.90 -2.08 0.48
CA ASN A 59 8.71 -2.90 1.67
C ASN A 59 7.60 -2.39 2.61
N LYS A 60 6.95 -1.26 2.29
CA LYS A 60 5.80 -0.71 3.01
C LYS A 60 4.70 -0.26 2.04
N ALA A 61 3.48 -0.74 2.26
CA ALA A 61 2.31 -0.38 1.48
C ALA A 61 1.18 0.12 2.38
N LYS A 62 0.41 1.09 1.88
CA LYS A 62 -0.81 1.60 2.51
C LYS A 62 -1.94 1.43 1.50
N PHE A 63 -3.02 0.81 1.94
CA PHE A 63 -4.19 0.51 1.14
C PHE A 63 -5.40 1.24 1.72
N SER A 64 -6.18 1.85 0.83
CA SER A 64 -7.58 2.19 1.12
C SER A 64 -8.42 0.93 0.94
N ILE A 65 -9.45 0.79 1.77
CA ILE A 65 -10.39 -0.32 1.69
C ILE A 65 -11.80 0.24 1.52
N THR A 66 -12.40 -0.04 0.37
CA THR A 66 -13.76 0.37 -0.01
C THR A 66 -14.58 -0.87 -0.41
N GLY A 67 -15.74 -0.68 -1.04
CA GLY A 67 -16.63 -1.77 -1.44
C GLY A 67 -17.50 -2.24 -0.28
N SER A 68 -17.78 -3.55 -0.23
CA SER A 68 -18.62 -4.18 0.81
C SER A 68 -17.85 -5.24 1.59
N MET A 69 -18.47 -5.85 2.61
CA MET A 69 -17.84 -6.96 3.33
C MET A 69 -17.69 -8.18 2.43
N GLU A 70 -18.69 -8.42 1.57
CA GLU A 70 -18.73 -9.55 0.64
C GLU A 70 -17.73 -9.35 -0.50
N GLN A 71 -17.55 -8.11 -0.96
CA GLN A 71 -16.64 -7.75 -2.04
C GLN A 71 -15.79 -6.52 -1.63
N PRO A 72 -14.79 -6.71 -0.74
CA PRO A 72 -13.93 -5.62 -0.33
C PRO A 72 -12.93 -5.30 -1.45
N ILE A 73 -12.81 -4.00 -1.76
CA ILE A 73 -11.86 -3.49 -2.74
C ILE A 73 -10.64 -2.98 -1.96
N ILE A 74 -9.47 -3.55 -2.23
CA ILE A 74 -8.22 -3.22 -1.54
C ILE A 74 -7.24 -2.61 -2.54
N GLY A 75 -6.88 -1.34 -2.33
CA GLY A 75 -6.04 -0.62 -3.28
C GLY A 75 -6.01 0.88 -3.01
N LEU A 76 -6.45 1.66 -4.00
CA LEU A 76 -6.56 3.12 -3.93
C LEU A 76 -8.01 3.54 -3.80
N THR A 77 -8.24 4.78 -3.34
CA THR A 77 -9.55 5.43 -3.52
C THR A 77 -9.82 5.68 -5.01
N GLY A 78 -11.09 5.85 -5.36
CA GLY A 78 -11.46 6.32 -6.69
C GLY A 78 -10.99 7.76 -6.91
N GLU A 79 -10.92 8.15 -8.19
CA GLU A 79 -10.47 9.50 -8.59
C GLU A 79 -11.61 10.51 -8.54
N THR A 80 -12.77 10.15 -9.10
CA THR A 80 -13.98 10.99 -9.09
C THR A 80 -14.87 10.71 -7.89
N ASP A 81 -14.96 9.44 -7.51
CA ASP A 81 -15.73 8.98 -6.37
C ASP A 81 -14.84 8.19 -5.42
N LEU A 82 -14.53 8.77 -4.26
CA LEU A 82 -13.62 8.16 -3.30
C LEU A 82 -14.07 6.78 -2.82
N ASP A 83 -15.39 6.51 -2.82
CA ASP A 83 -15.97 5.24 -2.41
C ASP A 83 -15.88 4.16 -3.50
N GLN A 84 -15.68 4.56 -4.77
CA GLN A 84 -15.41 3.65 -5.89
C GLN A 84 -13.91 3.37 -5.99
N GLY A 85 -13.39 2.61 -5.01
CA GLY A 85 -11.98 2.26 -4.96
C GLY A 85 -11.49 1.51 -6.20
N ARG A 86 -10.18 1.58 -6.41
CA ARG A 86 -9.46 0.92 -7.49
C ARG A 86 -8.62 -0.19 -6.91
N GLU A 87 -8.93 -1.43 -7.29
CA GLU A 87 -8.26 -2.61 -6.74
C GLU A 87 -6.81 -2.72 -7.21
N ILE A 88 -5.87 -2.90 -6.26
CA ILE A 88 -4.45 -3.13 -6.54
C ILE A 88 -3.90 -4.15 -5.52
N LYS A 89 -3.99 -5.43 -5.87
CA LYS A 89 -3.48 -6.54 -5.05
C LYS A 89 -2.07 -7.00 -5.44
N ASP A 90 -1.67 -6.76 -6.69
CA ASP A 90 -0.41 -7.25 -7.29
C ASP A 90 0.49 -6.12 -7.77
N CYS A 91 0.59 -5.02 -7.01
CA CYS A 91 1.48 -3.92 -7.40
C CYS A 91 2.92 -4.45 -7.58
N PRO A 92 3.56 -4.30 -8.75
CA PRO A 92 4.89 -4.85 -8.97
C PRO A 92 5.99 -4.22 -8.12
N LEU A 93 5.72 -3.04 -7.54
CA LEU A 93 6.68 -2.40 -6.63
C LEU A 93 6.66 -3.03 -5.24
N HIS A 94 5.55 -3.61 -4.81
CA HIS A 94 5.44 -4.22 -3.49
C HIS A 94 6.30 -5.47 -3.39
N HIS A 95 6.88 -5.69 -2.21
CA HIS A 95 7.48 -6.98 -1.90
C HIS A 95 6.42 -8.11 -2.05
N PRO A 96 6.75 -9.28 -2.65
CA PRO A 96 5.78 -10.35 -2.90
C PRO A 96 4.97 -10.80 -1.68
N GLU A 97 5.59 -10.85 -0.49
CA GLU A 97 4.88 -11.20 0.76
C GLU A 97 3.77 -10.20 1.12
N ILE A 98 3.91 -8.92 0.76
CA ILE A 98 2.84 -7.92 0.93
C ILE A 98 1.66 -8.29 0.04
N ASN A 99 1.89 -8.55 -1.25
CA ASN A 99 0.83 -8.91 -2.19
C ASN A 99 0.13 -10.21 -1.75
N LYS A 100 0.89 -11.22 -1.30
CA LYS A 100 0.35 -12.46 -0.74
C LYS A 100 -0.57 -12.23 0.46
N LEU A 101 -0.19 -11.37 1.41
CA LEU A 101 -1.05 -11.03 2.55
C LEU A 101 -2.32 -10.32 2.10
N ILE A 102 -2.21 -9.39 1.16
CA ILE A 102 -3.35 -8.61 0.66
C ILE A 102 -4.37 -9.49 -0.08
N HIS A 103 -3.92 -10.51 -0.81
CA HIS A 103 -4.82 -11.50 -1.42
C HIS A 103 -5.65 -12.30 -0.40
N GLY A 104 -5.12 -12.56 0.80
CA GLY A 104 -5.88 -13.26 1.85
C GLY A 104 -6.65 -12.33 2.80
N LEU A 105 -6.46 -11.01 2.72
CA LEU A 105 -7.14 -10.05 3.58
C LEU A 105 -8.67 -10.01 3.42
N PRO A 106 -9.27 -10.19 2.21
CA PRO A 106 -10.73 -10.24 2.04
C PRO A 106 -11.44 -11.25 2.94
N GLU A 107 -10.87 -12.44 3.10
CA GLU A 107 -11.45 -13.50 3.94
C GLU A 107 -11.45 -13.09 5.41
N PHE A 108 -10.35 -12.47 5.88
CA PHE A 108 -10.29 -11.95 7.25
C PHE A 108 -11.32 -10.82 7.48
N ILE A 109 -11.53 -9.95 6.48
CA ILE A 109 -12.55 -8.88 6.53
C ILE A 109 -13.95 -9.48 6.69
N GLN A 110 -14.26 -10.53 5.93
CA GLN A 110 -15.54 -11.24 6.02
C GLN A 110 -15.73 -11.91 7.38
N LEU A 111 -14.73 -12.69 7.84
CA LEU A 111 -14.76 -13.40 9.12
C LEU A 111 -14.95 -12.48 10.33
N THR A 112 -14.39 -11.27 10.27
CA THR A 112 -14.49 -10.27 11.35
C THR A 112 -15.65 -9.30 11.18
N SER A 113 -16.46 -9.44 10.12
CA SER A 113 -17.56 -8.55 9.76
C SER A 113 -17.12 -7.07 9.77
N LEU A 114 -15.96 -6.80 9.17
CA LEU A 114 -15.38 -5.47 9.09
C LEU A 114 -15.95 -4.71 7.90
N LYS A 115 -17.03 -3.95 8.11
CA LYS A 115 -17.66 -3.14 7.07
C LYS A 115 -16.67 -2.08 6.53
N PRO A 116 -16.31 -2.10 5.23
CA PRO A 116 -15.52 -1.03 4.63
C PRO A 116 -16.16 0.34 4.87
N TYR A 117 -15.33 1.35 5.12
CA TYR A 117 -15.77 2.70 5.43
C TYR A 117 -16.14 3.44 4.14
N GLN A 118 -17.35 3.97 4.10
CA GLN A 118 -17.84 4.86 3.06
C GLN A 118 -17.60 6.31 3.47
N ILE A 119 -16.73 6.99 2.74
CA ILE A 119 -16.28 8.36 2.98
C ILE A 119 -17.44 9.34 2.84
N LYS A 120 -18.24 9.24 1.76
CA LYS A 120 -19.37 10.15 1.52
C LYS A 120 -20.43 10.07 2.62
N LEU A 121 -20.79 8.86 3.02
CA LEU A 121 -21.81 8.62 4.05
C LEU A 121 -21.26 8.69 5.48
N LYS A 122 -19.94 8.75 5.65
CA LYS A 122 -19.22 8.69 6.94
C LYS A 122 -19.58 7.46 7.78
N GLN A 123 -19.86 6.34 7.13
CA GLN A 123 -20.35 5.10 7.73
C GLN A 123 -19.41 3.92 7.48
N GLY A 124 -19.57 2.84 8.25
CA GLY A 124 -18.67 1.68 8.21
C GLY A 124 -17.56 1.79 9.24
N GLU A 125 -16.62 0.86 9.19
CA GLU A 125 -15.64 0.65 10.26
C GLU A 125 -14.22 0.55 9.72
N LEU A 126 -13.96 -0.28 8.71
CA LEU A 126 -12.63 -0.53 8.16
C LEU A 126 -12.26 0.49 7.09
N LYS A 127 -11.25 1.31 7.35
CA LYS A 127 -10.82 2.41 6.47
C LYS A 127 -9.66 2.04 5.56
N GLY A 128 -8.77 1.19 6.03
CA GLY A 128 -7.56 0.85 5.30
C GLY A 128 -6.65 -0.11 6.04
N ALA A 129 -5.55 -0.45 5.38
CA ALA A 129 -4.50 -1.31 5.93
C ALA A 129 -3.11 -0.71 5.64
N ILE A 130 -2.19 -0.89 6.57
CA ILE A 130 -0.76 -0.63 6.37
C ILE A 130 -0.04 -1.95 6.56
N VAL A 131 0.76 -2.33 5.58
CA VAL A 131 1.59 -3.53 5.62
C VAL A 131 3.04 -3.13 5.49
N TYR A 132 3.88 -3.72 6.33
CA TYR A 132 5.33 -3.62 6.23
C TYR A 132 5.94 -5.01 6.22
N TYR A 133 7.00 -5.18 5.44
CA TYR A 133 7.84 -6.37 5.41
C TYR A 133 9.30 -5.97 5.61
N SER A 134 10.02 -6.63 6.50
CA SER A 134 11.48 -6.51 6.58
C SER A 134 12.12 -7.64 5.79
N THR A 135 13.00 -7.30 4.86
CA THR A 135 13.83 -8.28 4.14
C THR A 135 14.97 -8.81 5.00
N GLU A 136 15.34 -8.11 6.07
CA GLU A 136 16.43 -8.50 6.97
C GLU A 136 15.97 -9.56 7.97
N SER A 137 14.82 -9.35 8.62
CA SER A 137 14.27 -10.31 9.59
C SER A 137 13.27 -11.30 8.99
N GLU A 138 12.89 -11.10 7.73
CA GLU A 138 11.81 -11.81 7.04
C GLU A 138 10.44 -11.73 7.74
N GLN A 139 10.20 -10.66 8.50
CA GLN A 139 8.99 -10.47 9.29
C GLN A 139 8.06 -9.41 8.70
N MET A 140 6.77 -9.57 8.95
CA MET A 140 5.71 -8.68 8.53
C MET A 140 5.00 -8.03 9.71
N TYR A 141 4.47 -6.85 9.42
CA TYR A 141 3.57 -6.10 10.26
C TYR A 141 2.31 -5.72 9.49
N LEU A 142 1.16 -5.92 10.11
CA LEU A 142 -0.15 -5.46 9.62
C LEU A 142 -0.74 -4.47 10.62
N ARG A 143 -1.24 -3.35 10.12
CA ARG A 143 -2.08 -2.41 10.86
C ARG A 143 -3.38 -2.19 10.11
N LEU A 144 -4.49 -2.56 10.71
CA LEU A 144 -5.80 -2.11 10.23
C LEU A 144 -6.09 -0.71 10.78
N ILE A 145 -6.72 0.12 9.97
CA ILE A 145 -7.20 1.44 10.35
C ILE A 145 -8.72 1.32 10.45
N VAL A 146 -9.25 1.50 11.65
CA VAL A 146 -10.68 1.37 11.93
C VAL A 146 -11.23 2.69 12.46
N ARG A 147 -12.53 2.90 12.34
CA ARG A 147 -13.19 4.11 12.83
C ARG A 147 -13.32 4.12 14.36
N SER A 148 -13.59 2.98 14.99
CA SER A 148 -13.96 2.92 16.41
C SER A 148 -13.38 1.68 17.11
N LYS A 149 -13.85 1.40 18.34
CA LYS A 149 -13.47 0.20 19.10
C LYS A 149 -14.41 -0.99 18.85
N GLU A 150 -15.49 -0.80 18.11
CA GLU A 150 -16.61 -1.75 17.96
C GLU A 150 -16.17 -3.13 17.43
N SER A 151 -15.19 -3.15 16.54
CA SER A 151 -14.70 -4.38 15.92
C SER A 151 -13.56 -5.08 16.65
N LEU A 152 -13.02 -4.50 17.74
CA LEU A 152 -11.77 -4.97 18.35
C LEU A 152 -11.85 -6.39 18.90
N ASP A 153 -12.96 -6.77 19.54
CA ASP A 153 -13.10 -8.11 20.12
C ASP A 153 -13.21 -9.18 19.03
N ARG A 154 -13.89 -8.88 17.92
CA ARG A 154 -13.94 -9.78 16.74
C ARG A 154 -12.56 -9.91 16.10
N ILE A 155 -11.85 -8.79 15.90
CA ILE A 155 -10.48 -8.79 15.38
C ILE A 155 -9.59 -9.67 16.27
N ARG A 156 -9.58 -9.43 17.59
CA ARG A 156 -8.76 -10.19 18.54
C ARG A 156 -9.06 -11.67 18.51
N LYS A 157 -10.35 -12.05 18.45
CA LYS A 157 -10.79 -13.45 18.37
C LYS A 157 -10.20 -14.16 17.16
N HIS A 158 -10.13 -13.51 16.00
CA HIS A 158 -9.66 -14.10 14.74
C HIS A 158 -8.17 -13.87 14.44
N THR A 159 -7.46 -13.03 15.21
CA THR A 159 -6.02 -12.79 15.06
C THR A 159 -5.18 -14.08 15.05
N PRO A 160 -5.37 -15.07 15.95
CA PRO A 160 -4.56 -16.28 15.94
C PRO A 160 -4.63 -17.07 14.62
N GLU A 161 -5.80 -17.11 13.98
CA GLU A 161 -5.98 -17.75 12.68
C GLU A 161 -5.23 -17.00 11.57
N LEU A 162 -5.29 -15.67 11.57
CA LEU A 162 -4.56 -14.82 10.63
C LEU A 162 -3.04 -15.05 10.75
N LEU A 163 -2.51 -15.08 11.98
CA LEU A 163 -1.09 -15.33 12.24
C LEU A 163 -0.66 -16.74 11.82
N ARG A 164 -1.54 -17.75 11.98
CA ARG A 164 -1.28 -19.12 11.50
C ARG A 164 -1.22 -19.19 9.97
N ARG A 165 -2.11 -18.47 9.28
CA ARG A 165 -2.12 -18.42 7.80
C ARG A 165 -0.91 -17.66 7.23
N PHE A 166 -0.43 -16.65 7.95
CA PHE A 166 0.71 -15.84 7.55
C PHE A 166 1.82 -15.92 8.60
N PRO A 167 2.64 -16.98 8.65
CA PRO A 167 3.65 -17.18 9.69
C PRO A 167 4.70 -16.06 9.78
N LYS A 168 4.92 -15.32 8.69
CA LYS A 168 5.80 -14.13 8.66
C LYS A 168 5.18 -12.91 9.36
N LEU A 169 3.86 -12.84 9.50
CA LEU A 169 3.17 -11.78 10.26
C LEU A 169 3.46 -11.95 11.75
N LYS A 170 4.34 -11.10 12.29
CA LYS A 170 4.73 -11.14 13.72
C LYS A 170 4.01 -10.12 14.57
N CYS A 171 3.53 -9.05 13.95
CA CYS A 171 2.78 -8.03 14.66
C CYS A 171 1.53 -7.65 13.88
N PHE A 172 0.38 -7.74 14.56
CA PHE A 172 -0.89 -7.25 14.06
C PHE A 172 -1.44 -6.24 15.05
N SER A 173 -1.77 -5.04 14.55
CA SER A 173 -2.30 -3.96 15.37
C SER A 173 -3.52 -3.32 14.72
N VAL A 174 -4.23 -2.55 15.53
CA VAL A 174 -5.39 -1.77 15.08
C VAL A 174 -5.16 -0.31 15.47
N ASN A 175 -5.30 0.60 14.51
CA ASN A 175 -5.31 2.03 14.71
C ASN A 175 -6.74 2.54 14.67
N ILE A 176 -7.20 3.14 15.76
CA ILE A 176 -8.53 3.74 15.85
C ILE A 176 -8.43 5.19 15.41
N GLN A 177 -9.01 5.50 14.26
CA GLN A 177 -9.07 6.84 13.68
C GLN A 177 -10.54 7.29 13.58
N PRO A 178 -11.07 8.02 14.59
CA PRO A 178 -12.48 8.44 14.57
C PRO A 178 -12.76 9.52 13.52
N ILE A 179 -11.75 10.30 13.14
CA ILE A 179 -11.90 11.39 12.18
C ILE A 179 -12.18 10.79 10.79
N PRO A 180 -13.22 11.24 10.06
CA PRO A 180 -13.46 10.82 8.68
C PRO A 180 -12.20 10.99 7.83
N HIS A 181 -11.91 10.03 6.95
CA HIS A 181 -10.86 10.24 5.96
C HIS A 181 -11.32 11.37 5.03
N ALA A 182 -10.45 12.36 4.81
CA ALA A 182 -10.60 13.33 3.74
C ALA A 182 -10.38 12.65 2.39
#